data_AF-A0A2G2K919-F1
#
_entry.id   AF-A0A2G2K919-F1
#
_cell.length_a   1.000
_cell.length_b   1.000
_cell.length_c   1.000
_cell.angle_alpha   90.00
_cell.angle_beta   90.00
_cell.angle_gamma   90.00
#
_symmetry.space_group_name_H-M   'P 1'
#
loop_
_entity.id
_entity.type
_entity.pdbx_description
1 polymer ?
#
loop_
_entity_poly.entity_id
_entity_poly.type
_entity_poly.pdbx_seq_one_letter_code
_entity_poly.pdbx_strand_id
1 'polypeptide(L)'
;MKQALQIFYLSILISNFSYSQNLKIEKNTIKYFDENYKPISNTEFQIKKWKNSFLSIQGDSINHKILSIRETHGTIGNKKALDSLLTSATNKKIDSSKPIVIIYYPGKDPCNSSGSATRKRIRNWYNKMEKGINKIKESTIIYIYKGTDGLYGKNDGFKNWVKDPENNIERLFFNRHYPCSSFVIISEKSEFISFFGEFSKEKIWETTKMLSN
;
A
#
# COMPACT_ATOMS: atom_id res chain seq x y z
N MET A 1 -32.08 -51.36 24.11
CA MET A 1 -30.92 -51.68 23.24
C MET A 1 -30.55 -50.61 22.20
N LYS A 2 -31.48 -49.76 21.72
CA LYS A 2 -31.15 -48.72 20.72
C LYS A 2 -30.44 -47.47 21.28
N GLN A 3 -30.66 -47.12 22.55
CA GLN A 3 -30.01 -45.95 23.18
C GLN A 3 -28.56 -46.20 23.62
N ALA A 4 -28.21 -47.43 24.02
CA ALA A 4 -26.83 -47.78 24.38
C ALA A 4 -25.90 -47.81 23.15
N LEU A 5 -26.42 -48.15 21.96
CA LEU A 5 -25.67 -48.15 20.72
C LEU A 5 -25.32 -46.72 20.25
N GLN A 6 -26.20 -45.74 20.48
CA GLN A 6 -25.96 -44.33 20.09
C GLN A 6 -24.85 -43.66 20.89
N ILE A 7 -24.67 -44.02 22.16
CA ILE A 7 -23.61 -43.45 23.01
C ILE A 7 -22.23 -43.94 22.56
N PHE A 8 -22.14 -45.16 22.04
CA PHE A 8 -20.88 -45.73 21.55
C PHE A 8 -20.38 -45.07 20.25
N TYR A 9 -21.29 -44.66 19.36
CA TYR A 9 -20.92 -43.90 18.14
C TYR A 9 -20.49 -42.46 18.45
N LEU A 10 -21.05 -41.84 19.50
CA LEU A 10 -20.65 -40.49 19.90
C LEU A 10 -19.24 -40.46 20.52
N SER A 11 -18.84 -41.52 21.24
CA SER A 11 -17.48 -41.64 21.78
C SER A 11 -16.41 -41.88 20.69
N ILE A 12 -16.74 -42.56 19.60
CA ILE A 12 -15.80 -42.82 18.48
C ILE A 12 -15.57 -41.56 17.62
N LEU A 13 -16.54 -40.64 17.59
CA LEU A 13 -16.39 -39.35 16.89
C LEU A 13 -15.52 -38.35 17.65
N ILE A 14 -15.44 -38.44 18.99
CA ILE A 14 -14.63 -37.52 19.81
C ILE A 14 -13.16 -37.98 19.90
N SER A 15 -12.88 -39.28 19.72
CA SER A 15 -11.50 -39.80 19.74
C SER A 15 -10.68 -39.52 18.47
N ASN A 16 -11.31 -39.04 17.39
CA ASN A 16 -10.61 -38.70 16.14
C ASN A 16 -10.17 -37.23 16.05
N PHE A 17 -10.41 -36.41 17.09
CA PHE A 17 -9.90 -35.03 17.15
C PHE A 17 -8.51 -34.90 17.80
N SER A 18 -7.77 -36.01 17.95
CA SER A 18 -6.44 -36.01 18.60
C SER A 18 -5.36 -36.69 17.75
N TYR A 19 -5.32 -36.34 16.46
CA TYR A 19 -4.16 -36.44 15.57
C TYR A 19 -4.25 -35.17 14.70
N SER A 20 -3.30 -34.25 14.56
CA SER A 20 -1.87 -34.23 14.79
C SER A 20 -1.46 -32.76 14.94
N GLN A 21 -1.05 -32.33 16.12
CA GLN A 21 -0.17 -31.17 16.28
C GLN A 21 1.16 -31.65 16.85
N ASN A 22 1.77 -32.62 16.15
CA ASN A 22 3.19 -32.91 16.28
C ASN A 22 3.94 -32.28 15.09
N LEU A 23 3.55 -31.05 14.72
CA LEU A 23 4.47 -30.17 14.06
C LEU A 23 5.49 -29.80 15.12
N LYS A 24 6.69 -30.37 15.04
CA LYS A 24 7.88 -29.71 15.56
C LYS A 24 7.67 -28.23 15.29
N ILE A 25 7.57 -27.43 16.35
CA ILE A 25 7.54 -25.97 16.23
C ILE A 25 8.82 -25.63 15.47
N GLU A 26 8.71 -25.51 14.15
CA GLU A 26 9.75 -24.97 13.30
C GLU A 26 9.99 -23.59 13.87
N LYS A 27 11.08 -23.46 14.63
CA LYS A 27 11.58 -22.26 15.29
C LYS A 27 11.29 -21.02 14.44
N ASN A 28 10.12 -20.38 14.59
CA ASN A 28 9.74 -19.08 14.05
C ASN A 28 10.50 -18.63 12.78
N THR A 29 10.67 -19.53 11.79
CA THR A 29 11.62 -19.30 10.71
C THR A 29 10.94 -18.41 9.70
N ILE A 30 11.54 -17.25 9.43
CA ILE A 30 11.02 -16.34 8.42
C ILE A 30 11.07 -17.04 7.06
N LYS A 31 9.93 -17.11 6.39
CA LYS A 31 9.78 -17.60 5.01
C LYS A 31 9.79 -16.41 4.07
N TYR A 32 10.56 -16.52 2.99
CA TYR A 32 10.74 -15.46 2.01
C TYR A 32 10.08 -15.84 0.69
N PHE A 33 9.43 -14.88 0.07
CA PHE A 33 8.70 -15.07 -1.19
C PHE A 33 9.00 -13.91 -2.16
N ASP A 34 8.83 -14.17 -3.45
CA ASP A 34 8.72 -13.12 -4.46
C ASP A 34 7.30 -12.49 -4.47
N GLU A 35 7.08 -11.53 -5.38
CA GLU A 35 5.81 -10.81 -5.55
C GLU A 35 4.59 -11.70 -5.82
N ASN A 36 4.80 -12.91 -6.32
CA ASN A 36 3.78 -13.89 -6.69
C ASN A 36 3.62 -15.02 -5.65
N TYR A 37 4.18 -14.83 -4.44
CA TYR A 37 4.22 -15.85 -3.39
C TYR A 37 4.99 -17.12 -3.76
N LYS A 38 5.90 -17.06 -4.74
CA LYS A 38 6.82 -18.17 -4.98
C LYS A 38 7.93 -18.13 -3.93
N PRO A 39 8.22 -19.24 -3.24
CA PRO A 39 9.29 -19.27 -2.24
C PRO A 39 10.65 -18.90 -2.86
N ILE A 40 11.41 -18.08 -2.14
CA ILE A 40 12.81 -17.73 -2.47
C ILE A 40 13.71 -17.97 -1.25
N SER A 41 15.01 -18.10 -1.49
CA SER A 41 15.96 -18.26 -0.38
C SER A 41 16.16 -16.95 0.40
N ASN A 42 16.54 -17.04 1.68
CA ASN A 42 16.95 -15.86 2.45
C ASN A 42 18.08 -15.10 1.74
N THR A 43 19.09 -15.81 1.22
CA THR A 43 20.22 -15.21 0.50
C THR A 43 19.75 -14.39 -0.70
N GLU A 44 18.86 -14.95 -1.52
CA GLU A 44 18.28 -14.26 -2.67
C GLU A 44 17.50 -13.00 -2.23
N PHE A 45 16.69 -13.13 -1.19
CA PHE A 45 15.96 -12.00 -0.61
C PHE A 45 16.90 -10.89 -0.13
N GLN A 46 17.95 -11.21 0.62
CA GLN A 46 18.91 -10.23 1.13
C GLN A 46 19.68 -9.53 0.01
N ILE A 47 20.02 -10.22 -1.08
CA ILE A 47 20.70 -9.63 -2.23
C ILE A 47 19.77 -8.67 -2.98
N LYS A 48 18.51 -9.09 -3.22
CA LYS A 48 17.58 -8.30 -4.04
C LYS A 48 16.95 -7.13 -3.28
N LYS A 49 16.71 -7.24 -1.96
CA LYS A 49 16.02 -6.20 -1.17
C LYS A 49 16.73 -4.84 -1.16
N TRP A 50 18.04 -4.81 -1.40
CA TRP A 50 18.83 -3.58 -1.42
C TRP A 50 18.83 -2.89 -2.78
N LYS A 51 18.28 -3.52 -3.82
CA LYS A 51 18.09 -2.89 -5.11
C LYS A 51 16.89 -1.94 -5.01
N ASN A 52 17.05 -0.70 -5.48
CA ASN A 52 16.01 0.34 -5.44
C ASN A 52 14.69 -0.04 -6.14
N SER A 53 14.67 -1.10 -6.95
CA SER A 53 13.47 -1.61 -7.60
C SER A 53 12.59 -2.50 -6.71
N PHE A 54 13.07 -2.92 -5.54
CA PHE A 54 12.36 -3.84 -4.65
C PHE A 54 12.10 -3.27 -3.25
N LEU A 55 11.07 -3.80 -2.60
CA LEU A 55 10.64 -3.44 -1.26
C LEU A 55 10.25 -4.71 -0.51
N SER A 56 10.81 -4.86 0.70
CA SER A 56 10.41 -5.90 1.64
C SER A 56 9.09 -5.51 2.30
N ILE A 57 8.06 -6.33 2.15
CA ILE A 57 6.77 -6.16 2.81
C ILE A 57 6.38 -7.40 3.62
N GLN A 58 5.40 -7.24 4.51
CA GLN A 58 4.81 -8.34 5.26
C GLN A 58 3.89 -9.15 4.34
N GLY A 59 4.00 -10.49 4.38
CA GLY A 59 3.04 -11.37 3.72
C GLY A 59 1.85 -11.71 4.63
N ASP A 60 1.09 -12.73 4.24
CA ASP A 60 -0.19 -13.07 4.92
C ASP A 60 -0.01 -13.62 6.34
N SER A 61 1.18 -14.13 6.66
CA SER A 61 1.54 -14.61 8.00
C SER A 61 2.65 -13.76 8.59
N ILE A 62 2.72 -13.67 9.92
CA ILE A 62 3.72 -12.88 10.67
C ILE A 62 5.17 -13.25 10.34
N ASN A 63 5.42 -14.50 9.96
CA ASN A 63 6.71 -15.03 9.56
C ASN A 63 6.94 -15.00 8.05
N HIS A 64 6.08 -14.37 7.26
CA HIS A 64 6.25 -14.25 5.81
C HIS A 64 6.80 -12.87 5.44
N LYS A 65 7.84 -12.87 4.60
CA LYS A 65 8.35 -11.66 3.95
C LYS A 65 8.22 -11.81 2.44
N ILE A 66 7.66 -10.79 1.80
CA ILE A 66 7.49 -10.72 0.36
C ILE A 66 8.45 -9.66 -0.17
N LEU A 67 9.15 -10.00 -1.23
CA LEU A 67 9.94 -9.05 -2.00
C LEU A 67 9.08 -8.53 -3.15
N SER A 68 8.46 -7.37 -2.94
CA SER A 68 7.63 -6.71 -3.95
C SER A 68 8.47 -5.80 -4.84
N ILE A 69 8.15 -5.68 -6.12
CA ILE A 69 8.57 -4.51 -6.91
C ILE A 69 8.03 -3.22 -6.28
N ARG A 70 8.66 -2.09 -6.59
CA ARG A 70 8.29 -0.77 -6.07
C ARG A 70 7.42 0.05 -6.99
N GLU A 71 7.24 -0.38 -8.23
CA GLU A 71 6.58 0.44 -9.25
C GLU A 71 5.75 -0.43 -10.17
N THR A 72 4.55 0.02 -10.50
CA THR A 72 3.67 -0.62 -11.49
C THR A 72 3.10 0.40 -12.44
N HIS A 73 2.93 -0.01 -13.69
CA HIS A 73 2.40 0.81 -14.77
C HIS A 73 1.09 0.21 -15.26
N GLY A 74 0.19 1.03 -15.76
CA GLY A 74 -1.05 0.54 -16.36
C GLY A 74 -1.91 1.63 -16.96
N THR A 75 -3.14 1.27 -17.33
CA THR A 75 -4.14 2.19 -17.88
C THR A 75 -5.46 1.98 -17.18
N ILE A 76 -6.13 3.07 -16.80
CA ILE A 76 -7.45 3.04 -16.18
C ILE A 76 -8.52 2.86 -17.26
N GLY A 77 -9.27 1.76 -17.19
CA GLY A 77 -10.33 1.49 -18.16
C GLY A 77 -11.51 2.48 -18.10
N ASN A 78 -11.85 2.99 -16.91
CA ASN A 78 -12.94 3.95 -16.72
C ASN A 78 -12.49 5.18 -15.92
N LYS A 79 -11.78 6.10 -16.58
CA LYS A 79 -11.28 7.32 -15.94
C LYS A 79 -12.42 8.23 -15.44
N LYS A 80 -13.55 8.29 -16.14
CA LYS A 80 -14.72 9.09 -15.71
C LYS A 80 -15.27 8.65 -14.35
N ALA A 81 -15.33 7.34 -14.10
CA ALA A 81 -15.75 6.80 -12.82
C ALA A 81 -14.75 7.18 -11.70
N LEU A 82 -13.45 7.10 -11.98
CA LEU A 82 -12.42 7.55 -11.04
C LEU A 82 -12.51 9.05 -10.74
N ASP A 83 -12.65 9.88 -11.77
CA ASP A 83 -12.78 11.33 -11.61
C ASP A 83 -14.05 11.69 -10.79
N SER A 84 -15.14 10.96 -10.97
CA SER A 84 -16.39 11.14 -10.21
C SER A 84 -16.24 10.71 -8.75
N LEU A 85 -15.56 9.58 -8.51
CA LEU A 85 -15.23 9.09 -7.18
C LEU A 85 -14.37 10.11 -6.42
N LEU A 86 -13.32 10.62 -7.06
CA LEU A 86 -12.42 11.62 -6.49
C LEU A 86 -13.11 12.98 -6.30
N THR A 87 -13.99 13.38 -7.22
CA THR A 87 -14.81 14.60 -7.07
C THR A 87 -15.68 14.52 -5.83
N SER A 88 -16.34 13.37 -5.63
CA SER A 88 -17.21 13.13 -4.48
C SER A 88 -16.41 13.10 -3.17
N ALA A 89 -15.26 12.42 -3.15
CA ALA A 89 -14.41 12.30 -1.97
C ALA A 89 -13.75 13.63 -1.55
N THR A 90 -13.42 14.49 -2.52
CA THR A 90 -12.72 15.76 -2.27
C THR A 90 -13.65 16.97 -2.18
N ASN A 91 -14.92 16.80 -2.56
CA ASN A 91 -15.88 17.87 -2.79
C ASN A 91 -15.35 18.97 -3.73
N LYS A 92 -14.55 18.56 -4.73
CA LYS A 92 -13.92 19.44 -5.72
C LYS A 92 -13.98 18.80 -7.09
N LYS A 93 -14.42 19.56 -8.09
CA LYS A 93 -14.44 19.09 -9.48
C LYS A 93 -13.01 18.74 -9.93
N ILE A 94 -12.82 17.50 -10.36
CA ILE A 94 -11.57 17.06 -10.97
C ILE A 94 -11.51 17.59 -12.41
N ASP A 95 -10.41 18.25 -12.74
CA ASP A 95 -10.10 18.68 -14.09
C ASP A 95 -9.46 17.51 -14.85
N SER A 96 -10.23 16.84 -15.71
CA SER A 96 -9.76 15.68 -16.46
C SER A 96 -8.69 16.01 -17.50
N SER A 97 -8.46 17.29 -17.84
CA SER A 97 -7.39 17.72 -18.74
C SER A 97 -6.05 17.95 -18.04
N LYS A 98 -5.94 17.63 -16.75
CA LYS A 98 -4.71 17.70 -15.98
C LYS A 98 -4.34 16.33 -15.42
N PRO A 99 -3.05 16.03 -15.22
CA PRO A 99 -2.65 14.84 -14.51
C PRO A 99 -3.17 14.88 -13.07
N ILE A 100 -3.43 13.71 -12.49
CA ILE A 100 -3.82 13.56 -11.09
C ILE A 100 -2.65 12.93 -10.35
N VAL A 101 -2.20 13.54 -9.26
CA VAL A 101 -1.21 12.99 -8.33
C VAL A 101 -1.92 12.66 -7.03
N ILE A 102 -1.98 11.38 -6.69
CA ILE A 102 -2.53 10.91 -5.42
C ILE A 102 -1.37 10.53 -4.50
N ILE A 103 -1.26 11.21 -3.37
CA ILE A 103 -0.41 10.79 -2.25
C ILE A 103 -1.27 9.94 -1.32
N TYR A 104 -0.85 8.69 -1.08
CA TYR A 104 -1.63 7.71 -0.35
C TYR A 104 -0.99 7.34 0.99
N TYR A 105 -1.77 7.49 2.07
CA TYR A 105 -1.40 7.10 3.42
C TYR A 105 -2.13 5.81 3.84
N PRO A 106 -1.42 4.69 4.02
CA PRO A 106 -2.02 3.40 4.33
C PRO A 106 -2.45 3.26 5.81
N GLY A 107 -2.08 4.21 6.67
CA GLY A 107 -2.24 4.13 8.12
C GLY A 107 -0.89 3.96 8.84
N LYS A 108 -0.94 3.89 10.17
CA LYS A 108 0.26 3.72 11.00
C LYS A 108 0.87 2.33 10.81
N ASP A 109 2.18 2.30 10.60
CA ASP A 109 2.99 1.09 10.45
C ASP A 109 4.39 1.30 11.06
N PRO A 110 5.24 0.26 11.17
CA PRO A 110 6.57 0.40 11.75
C PRO A 110 7.46 1.45 11.07
N CYS A 111 7.29 1.70 9.76
CA CYS A 111 8.09 2.65 8.98
C CYS A 111 7.75 4.10 9.36
N ASN A 112 6.46 4.41 9.56
CA ASN A 112 6.01 5.76 9.89
C ASN A 112 5.74 6.00 11.39
N SER A 113 6.05 5.02 12.25
CA SER A 113 5.80 5.10 13.70
C SER A 113 6.90 5.81 14.49
N SER A 114 8.11 5.96 13.94
CA SER A 114 9.25 6.58 14.62
C SER A 114 9.92 7.60 13.69
N GLY A 115 9.67 8.89 13.95
CA GLY A 115 10.25 9.98 13.17
C GLY A 115 10.58 11.20 14.04
N SER A 116 11.67 11.88 13.68
CA SER A 116 12.13 13.13 14.30
C SER A 116 11.86 14.37 13.45
N ALA A 117 11.20 14.21 12.29
CA ALA A 117 10.88 15.31 11.40
C ALA A 117 9.95 16.31 12.10
N THR A 118 10.29 17.60 12.00
CA THR A 118 9.45 18.68 12.53
C THR A 118 8.35 19.05 11.55
N ARG A 119 7.23 19.58 12.05
CA ARG A 119 6.14 20.18 11.26
C ARG A 119 6.64 21.13 10.16
N LYS A 120 7.60 22.00 10.48
CA LYS A 120 8.22 22.92 9.51
C LYS A 120 8.94 22.17 8.38
N ARG A 121 9.72 21.14 8.71
CA ARG A 121 10.44 20.33 7.71
C ARG A 121 9.46 19.61 6.79
N ILE A 122 8.38 19.05 7.35
CA ILE A 122 7.36 18.33 6.60
C ILE A 122 6.60 19.28 5.67
N ARG A 123 6.11 20.42 6.19
CA ARG A 123 5.46 21.45 5.37
C ARG A 123 6.35 21.91 4.21
N ASN A 124 7.63 22.16 4.49
CA ASN A 124 8.60 22.53 3.46
C ASN A 124 8.80 21.43 2.41
N TRP A 125 8.81 20.17 2.83
CA TRP A 125 8.97 19.04 1.94
C TRP A 125 7.79 18.95 0.95
N TYR A 126 6.55 18.97 1.45
CA TYR A 126 5.35 18.91 0.60
C TYR A 126 5.20 20.16 -0.27
N ASN A 127 5.47 21.36 0.26
CA ASN A 127 5.39 22.58 -0.55
C ASN A 127 6.40 22.58 -1.71
N LYS A 128 7.61 22.05 -1.48
CA LYS A 128 8.60 21.88 -2.54
C LYS A 128 8.14 20.83 -3.54
N MET A 129 7.63 19.69 -3.06
CA MET A 129 7.09 18.61 -3.88
C MET A 129 6.00 19.13 -4.83
N GLU A 130 4.96 19.80 -4.32
CA GLU A 130 3.85 20.35 -5.11
C GLU A 130 4.31 21.40 -6.12
N LYS A 131 5.21 22.31 -5.72
CA LYS A 131 5.80 23.29 -6.64
C LYS A 131 6.55 22.62 -7.78
N GLY A 132 7.30 21.55 -7.49
CA GLY A 132 8.04 20.81 -8.52
C GLY A 132 7.12 20.06 -9.48
N ILE A 133 6.05 19.45 -8.98
CA ILE A 133 5.00 18.82 -9.81
C ILE A 133 4.42 19.85 -10.78
N ASN A 134 3.92 20.98 -10.25
CA ASN A 134 3.26 22.01 -11.05
C ASN A 134 4.22 22.76 -12.00
N LYS A 135 5.52 22.77 -11.72
CA LYS A 135 6.53 23.29 -12.66
C LYS A 135 6.71 22.37 -13.87
N ILE A 136 6.53 21.07 -13.70
CA ILE A 136 6.62 20.09 -14.79
C ILE A 136 5.33 20.13 -15.61
N LYS A 137 4.20 19.95 -14.94
CA LYS A 137 2.86 20.04 -15.54
C LYS A 137 1.85 20.35 -14.45
N GLU A 138 1.02 21.36 -14.68
CA GLU A 138 -0.02 21.72 -13.72
C GLU A 138 -0.92 20.49 -13.46
N SER A 139 -1.01 20.07 -12.20
CA SER A 139 -1.62 18.80 -11.82
C SER A 139 -2.61 18.96 -10.68
N THR A 140 -3.62 18.08 -10.63
CA THR A 140 -4.51 17.93 -9.48
C THR A 140 -3.84 17.06 -8.43
N ILE A 141 -3.47 17.64 -7.29
CA ILE A 141 -2.78 16.92 -6.21
C ILE A 141 -3.79 16.60 -5.10
N ILE A 142 -3.95 15.30 -4.79
CA ILE A 142 -4.93 14.79 -3.83
C ILE A 142 -4.21 13.96 -2.76
N TYR A 143 -4.62 14.15 -1.50
CA TYR A 143 -4.07 13.44 -0.36
C TYR A 143 -5.13 12.48 0.17
N ILE A 144 -4.89 11.17 0.08
CA ILE A 144 -5.87 10.13 0.40
C ILE A 144 -5.33 9.24 1.52
N TYR A 145 -6.17 8.88 2.49
CA TYR A 145 -5.79 7.98 3.58
C TYR A 145 -6.75 6.80 3.75
N LYS A 146 -6.22 5.65 4.14
CA LYS A 146 -7.00 4.50 4.60
C LYS A 146 -7.37 4.60 6.08
N GLY A 147 -6.37 4.81 6.93
CA GLY A 147 -6.53 4.98 8.38
C GLY A 147 -5.98 6.32 8.85
N THR A 148 -6.60 6.91 9.87
CA THR A 148 -6.18 8.21 10.44
C THR A 148 -5.07 8.09 11.48
N ASP A 149 -4.80 6.88 11.97
CA ASP A 149 -3.77 6.64 12.99
C ASP A 149 -2.41 7.07 12.46
N GLY A 150 -1.69 7.89 13.22
CA GLY A 150 -0.38 8.42 12.81
C GLY A 150 -0.43 9.56 11.79
N LEU A 151 -1.59 9.82 11.16
CA LEU A 151 -1.78 10.92 10.21
C LEU A 151 -1.80 12.29 10.90
N TYR A 152 -2.53 12.37 12.02
CA TYR A 152 -2.69 13.58 12.82
C TYR A 152 -1.90 13.44 14.12
N GLY A 153 -0.80 14.20 14.23
CA GLY A 153 0.18 14.10 15.32
C GLY A 153 1.28 15.16 15.18
N LYS A 154 2.56 14.79 15.27
CA LYS A 154 3.71 15.69 15.03
C LYS A 154 3.74 16.37 13.63
N ASN A 155 2.87 15.89 12.73
CA ASN A 155 2.77 16.25 11.30
C ASN A 155 1.44 16.95 10.93
N ASP A 156 0.50 16.99 11.89
CA ASP A 156 -0.73 17.80 11.97
C ASP A 156 -1.32 18.35 10.66
N GLY A 157 -1.77 17.45 9.80
CA GLY A 157 -2.98 17.69 8.99
C GLY A 157 -2.98 18.96 8.13
N PHE A 158 -1.82 19.54 7.82
CA PHE A 158 -1.76 20.80 7.07
C PHE A 158 -2.16 20.62 5.61
N LYS A 159 -2.31 19.36 5.17
CA LYS A 159 -2.95 18.98 3.92
C LYS A 159 -4.36 18.49 4.20
N ASN A 160 -5.26 18.77 3.25
CA ASN A 160 -6.64 18.30 3.29
C ASN A 160 -6.67 16.84 2.87
N TRP A 161 -6.36 15.96 3.81
CA TRP A 161 -6.45 14.51 3.64
C TRP A 161 -7.91 14.06 3.59
N VAL A 162 -8.26 13.26 2.59
CA VAL A 162 -9.60 12.67 2.43
C VAL A 162 -9.53 11.17 2.63
N LYS A 163 -10.57 10.59 3.24
CA LYS A 163 -10.64 9.14 3.42
C LYS A 163 -10.75 8.46 2.06
N ASP A 164 -10.08 7.32 1.89
CA ASP A 164 -10.19 6.50 0.70
C ASP A 164 -11.66 6.06 0.52
N PRO A 165 -12.35 6.53 -0.53
CA PRO A 165 -13.76 6.26 -0.72
C PRO A 165 -13.96 4.78 -1.02
N GLU A 166 -14.51 4.06 -0.04
CA GLU A 166 -14.76 2.60 -0.09
C GLU A 166 -13.50 1.75 -0.33
N ASN A 167 -12.32 2.27 0.04
CA ASN A 167 -11.01 1.65 -0.23
C ASN A 167 -10.73 1.40 -1.72
N ASN A 168 -11.38 2.17 -2.61
CA ASN A 168 -11.23 2.00 -4.05
C ASN A 168 -9.83 2.40 -4.53
N ILE A 169 -9.20 3.42 -3.93
CA ILE A 169 -7.86 3.84 -4.33
C ILE A 169 -6.83 2.79 -3.94
N GLU A 170 -6.92 2.22 -2.73
CA GLU A 170 -6.12 1.08 -2.32
C GLU A 170 -6.29 -0.09 -3.30
N ARG A 171 -7.52 -0.50 -3.60
CA ARG A 171 -7.79 -1.65 -4.46
C ARG A 171 -7.28 -1.46 -5.89
N LEU A 172 -7.37 -0.24 -6.42
CA LEU A 172 -6.95 0.05 -7.79
C LEU A 172 -5.43 0.14 -7.93
N PHE A 173 -4.74 0.74 -6.95
CA PHE A 173 -3.34 1.13 -7.11
C PHE A 173 -2.39 0.49 -6.10
N PHE A 174 -2.88 -0.01 -4.97
CA PHE A 174 -2.06 -0.48 -3.84
C PHE A 174 -2.59 -1.82 -3.30
N ASN A 175 -2.43 -2.88 -4.10
CA ASN A 175 -2.99 -4.23 -3.83
C ASN A 175 -2.48 -4.92 -2.55
N ARG A 176 -1.52 -4.33 -1.83
CA ARG A 176 -0.94 -4.81 -0.59
C ARG A 176 -0.71 -3.63 0.35
N HIS A 177 -0.55 -3.92 1.64
CA HIS A 177 -0.07 -2.90 2.57
C HIS A 177 1.41 -2.62 2.32
N TYR A 178 1.69 -1.44 1.76
CA TYR A 178 3.04 -0.95 1.54
C TYR A 178 3.45 0.01 2.66
N PRO A 179 4.62 -0.18 3.32
CA PRO A 179 5.03 0.60 4.47
C PRO A 179 5.25 2.09 4.16
N CYS A 180 5.10 2.95 5.15
CA CYS A 180 5.18 4.40 5.08
C CYS A 180 4.03 5.04 4.28
N SER A 181 4.30 5.58 3.08
CA SER A 181 3.30 6.20 2.20
C SER A 181 3.65 5.83 0.78
N SER A 182 2.66 5.80 -0.10
CA SER A 182 2.82 5.49 -1.52
C SER A 182 2.26 6.64 -2.36
N PHE A 183 2.49 6.63 -3.67
CA PHE A 183 1.81 7.57 -4.56
C PHE A 183 1.42 6.91 -5.87
N VAL A 184 0.46 7.50 -6.56
CA VAL A 184 0.15 7.20 -7.96
C VAL A 184 0.01 8.49 -8.74
N ILE A 185 0.54 8.52 -9.96
CA ILE A 185 0.32 9.59 -10.92
C ILE A 185 -0.48 9.01 -12.08
N ILE A 186 -1.51 9.74 -12.48
CA ILE A 186 -2.43 9.37 -13.54
C ILE A 186 -2.38 10.47 -14.60
N SER A 187 -2.08 10.10 -15.84
CA SER A 187 -2.05 11.01 -16.98
C SER A 187 -3.46 11.37 -17.46
N GLU A 188 -3.54 12.42 -18.27
CA GLU A 188 -4.77 12.78 -19.01
C GLU A 188 -5.29 11.65 -19.90
N LYS A 189 -4.37 10.80 -20.39
CA LYS A 189 -4.66 9.65 -21.26
C LYS A 189 -5.04 8.39 -20.48
N SER A 190 -5.26 8.50 -19.17
CA SER A 190 -5.61 7.39 -18.27
C SER A 190 -4.47 6.41 -17.98
N GLU A 191 -3.25 6.67 -18.44
CA GLU A 191 -2.07 5.89 -18.05
C GLU A 191 -1.70 6.23 -16.61
N PHE A 192 -1.17 5.29 -15.85
CA PHE A 192 -0.74 5.54 -14.48
C PHE A 192 0.56 4.85 -14.14
N ILE A 193 1.27 5.44 -13.18
CA ILE A 193 2.42 4.84 -12.51
C ILE A 193 2.17 4.93 -11.01
N SER A 194 2.11 3.78 -10.34
CA SER A 194 2.06 3.69 -8.88
C SER A 194 3.43 3.35 -8.34
N PHE A 195 3.83 4.02 -7.26
CA PHE A 195 5.08 3.77 -6.55
C PHE A 195 4.79 3.42 -5.09
N PHE A 196 5.41 2.35 -4.62
CA PHE A 196 5.09 1.69 -3.37
C PHE A 196 6.11 2.00 -2.28
N GLY A 197 5.58 2.40 -1.12
CA GLY A 197 6.32 2.74 0.08
C GLY A 197 7.18 4.00 -0.02
N GLU A 198 7.95 4.29 1.03
CA GLU A 198 8.66 5.58 1.21
C GLU A 198 9.34 6.09 -0.07
N PHE A 199 9.08 7.36 -0.42
CA PHE A 199 9.54 7.97 -1.65
C PHE A 199 10.13 9.37 -1.42
N SER A 200 11.01 9.78 -2.33
CA SER A 200 11.49 11.16 -2.43
C SER A 200 10.57 12.01 -3.29
N LYS A 201 10.60 13.33 -3.09
CA LYS A 201 9.90 14.28 -3.98
C LYS A 201 10.46 14.22 -5.41
N GLU A 202 11.75 13.95 -5.56
CA GLU A 202 12.42 13.76 -6.85
C GLU A 202 11.81 12.59 -7.63
N LYS A 203 11.46 11.48 -6.96
CA LYS A 203 10.80 10.34 -7.62
C LYS A 203 9.42 10.70 -8.16
N ILE A 204 8.65 11.51 -7.44
CA ILE A 204 7.36 12.02 -7.94
C ILE A 204 7.58 12.90 -9.17
N TRP A 205 8.57 13.79 -9.13
CA TRP A 205 8.88 14.68 -10.25
C TRP A 205 9.31 13.90 -11.50
N GLU A 206 10.18 12.92 -11.34
CA GLU A 206 10.58 12.01 -12.42
C GLU A 206 9.36 11.32 -13.03
N THR A 207 8.51 10.74 -12.19
CA THR A 207 7.29 10.04 -12.62
C THR A 207 6.30 10.99 -13.30
N THR A 208 6.18 12.23 -12.80
CA THR A 208 5.33 13.28 -13.41
C THR A 208 5.82 13.59 -14.82
N LYS A 209 7.15 13.73 -14.99
CA LYS A 209 7.76 14.00 -16.29
C LYS A 209 7.55 12.84 -17.27
N MET A 210 7.67 11.59 -16.80
CA MET A 210 7.45 10.39 -17.63
C MET A 210 6.03 10.35 -18.21
N LEU A 211 5.01 10.69 -17.43
CA LEU A 211 3.60 10.69 -17.87
C LEU A 211 3.12 11.99 -18.52
N SER A 212 3.97 13.02 -18.54
CA SER A 212 3.65 14.33 -19.13
C SER A 212 4.20 14.50 -20.55
N ASN A 213 5.12 13.63 -20.97
CA ASN A 213 5.66 13.55 -22.33
C ASN A 213 4.74 12.71 -23.23
#